data_AF-A0AB35AVE9-F1
#
_entry.id   AF-A0AB35AVE9-F1
#
_cell.length_a   1.000
_cell.length_b   1.000
_cell.length_c   1.000
_cell.angle_alpha   90.00
_cell.angle_beta   90.00
_cell.angle_gamma   90.00
#
_symmetry.space_group_name_H-M   'P 1'
#
loop_
_entity.id
_entity.type
_entity.pdbx_description
1 polymer ?
#
loop_
_entity_poly.entity_id
_entity_poly.type
_entity_poly.pdbx_seq_one_letter_code
_entity_poly.pdbx_strand_id
1 'polypeptide(L)'
;MPQTTAEIIADIDAMVARLETYRLELEARPVAHGYSETISTDDEDPETGFRLPTRPTLPRRAPRPPASGTTFPISGSGLAEPETLPAPPLFSPQPDWLAHVLTVTGPEAVLGQFQAEAAGTGRLSWGPDVSDPEDLGGILPAQDARTTALIDQIVQSQRGRLASEAGSGSVPFDLNTLCPMPLGLLALGPASPTTQAWLWKHWGTSRPLQQVEVMEGPPKENTLCWSVSFWSADWTPWAALQAIATRWPDLSFSIRPLYDV
;
A
#
# COMPACT_ATOMS: atom_id res chain seq x y z
N MET A 1 3.95 48.51 -1.56
CA MET A 1 2.53 48.85 -1.29
C MET A 1 1.85 47.57 -0.85
N PRO A 2 1.27 47.48 0.37
CA PRO A 2 0.58 46.27 0.80
C PRO A 2 -0.73 46.14 0.01
N GLN A 3 -0.96 44.98 -0.62
CA GLN A 3 -2.23 44.66 -1.25
C GLN A 3 -3.32 44.68 -0.18
N THR A 4 -4.41 45.39 -0.47
CA THR A 4 -5.53 45.50 0.44
C THR A 4 -6.31 44.18 0.48
N THR A 5 -6.90 43.83 1.63
CA THR A 5 -7.68 42.59 1.79
C THR A 5 -8.76 42.42 0.72
N ALA A 6 -9.31 43.53 0.22
CA ALA A 6 -10.28 43.54 -0.87
C ALA A 6 -9.69 43.06 -2.21
N GLU A 7 -8.43 43.39 -2.50
CA GLU A 7 -7.73 42.94 -3.72
C GLU A 7 -7.43 41.44 -3.66
N ILE A 8 -7.09 40.93 -2.47
CA ILE A 8 -6.85 39.49 -2.26
C ILE A 8 -8.15 38.70 -2.45
N ILE A 9 -9.28 39.19 -1.91
CA ILE A 9 -10.59 38.55 -2.09
C ILE A 9 -10.99 38.55 -3.56
N ALA A 10 -10.80 39.68 -4.27
CA ALA A 10 -11.10 39.76 -5.70
C ALA A 10 -10.25 38.80 -6.55
N ASP A 11 -8.97 38.60 -6.20
CA ASP A 11 -8.09 37.67 -6.93
C ASP A 11 -8.46 36.20 -6.67
N ILE A 12 -8.89 35.88 -5.44
CA ILE A 12 -9.42 34.56 -5.08
C ILE A 12 -10.72 34.29 -5.84
N ASP A 13 -11.66 35.24 -5.87
CA ASP A 13 -12.92 35.08 -6.61
C ASP A 13 -12.67 34.90 -8.11
N ALA A 14 -11.71 35.65 -8.69
CA ALA A 14 -11.29 35.49 -10.08
C ALA A 14 -10.61 34.13 -10.34
N MET A 15 -9.88 33.58 -9.36
CA MET A 15 -9.30 32.25 -9.45
C MET A 15 -10.37 31.15 -9.39
N VAL A 16 -11.35 31.27 -8.51
CA VAL A 16 -12.48 30.33 -8.41
C VAL A 16 -13.28 30.32 -9.71
N ALA A 17 -13.61 31.49 -10.27
CA ALA A 17 -14.32 31.59 -11.55
C ALA A 17 -13.55 30.92 -12.72
N ARG A 18 -12.21 31.04 -12.73
CA ARG A 18 -11.35 30.35 -13.71
C ARG A 18 -11.38 28.83 -13.55
N LEU A 19 -11.37 28.33 -12.31
CA LEU A 19 -11.44 26.90 -12.03
C LEU A 19 -12.82 26.30 -12.35
N GLU A 20 -13.90 27.04 -12.10
CA GLU A 20 -15.24 26.60 -12.49
C GLU A 20 -15.41 26.55 -14.01
N THR A 21 -14.88 27.55 -14.72
CA THR A 21 -14.85 27.54 -16.19
C THR A 21 -14.06 26.34 -16.71
N TYR A 22 -12.88 26.07 -16.14
CA TYR A 22 -12.06 24.93 -16.51
C TYR A 22 -12.72 23.58 -16.19
N ARG A 23 -13.46 23.49 -15.09
CA ARG A 23 -14.27 22.32 -14.76
C ARG A 23 -15.36 22.08 -15.80
N LEU A 24 -16.11 23.13 -16.18
CA LEU A 24 -17.13 23.02 -17.23
C LEU A 24 -16.52 22.64 -18.59
N GLU A 25 -15.33 23.13 -18.91
CA GLU A 25 -14.58 22.70 -20.10
C GLU A 25 -14.16 21.22 -20.04
N LEU A 26 -13.76 20.72 -18.87
CA LEU A 26 -13.46 19.30 -18.66
C LEU A 26 -14.71 18.43 -18.75
N GLU A 27 -15.84 18.89 -18.22
CA GLU A 27 -17.14 18.21 -18.33
C GLU A 27 -17.68 18.23 -19.78
N ALA A 28 -17.38 19.28 -20.55
CA ALA A 28 -17.77 19.42 -21.95
C ALA A 28 -16.83 18.69 -22.93
N ARG A 29 -15.63 18.31 -22.50
CA ARG A 29 -14.72 17.47 -23.31
C ARG A 29 -15.27 16.04 -23.33
N PRO A 30 -15.48 15.43 -24.50
CA PRO A 30 -15.87 14.03 -24.57
C PRO A 30 -14.75 13.21 -23.93
N VAL A 31 -15.10 12.49 -22.86
CA VAL A 31 -14.21 11.55 -22.18
C VAL A 31 -13.66 10.58 -23.22
N ALA A 32 -12.39 10.73 -23.59
CA ALA A 32 -11.69 9.72 -24.35
C ALA A 32 -11.53 8.51 -23.42
N HIS A 33 -12.42 7.54 -23.60
CA HIS A 33 -12.51 6.25 -22.92
C HIS A 33 -13.07 6.27 -21.50
N GLY A 34 -14.39 6.51 -21.40
CA GLY A 34 -15.19 5.87 -20.36
C GLY A 34 -15.54 4.45 -20.80
N TYR A 35 -15.34 3.45 -19.93
CA TYR A 35 -16.06 2.19 -20.04
C TYR A 35 -17.55 2.50 -19.81
N SER A 36 -18.28 2.75 -20.88
CA SER A 36 -19.74 2.78 -20.85
C SER A 36 -20.24 1.34 -20.86
N GLU A 37 -20.70 0.85 -19.71
CA GLU A 37 -21.68 -0.24 -19.69
C GLU A 37 -23.00 0.31 -20.22
N THR A 38 -23.09 0.48 -21.54
CA THR A 38 -24.36 0.65 -22.22
C THR A 38 -24.82 -0.71 -22.71
N ILE A 39 -25.70 -1.33 -21.93
CA ILE A 39 -26.63 -2.32 -22.49
C ILE A 39 -27.61 -1.52 -23.37
N SER A 40 -27.34 -1.48 -24.67
CA SER A 40 -28.32 -1.10 -25.68
C SER A 40 -28.63 -2.34 -26.52
N THR A 41 -29.85 -2.81 -26.33
CA THR A 41 -30.57 -3.74 -27.19
C THR A 41 -30.79 -3.14 -28.58
N ASP A 42 -30.56 -3.97 -29.61
CA ASP A 42 -31.01 -3.90 -31.01
C ASP A 42 -30.85 -2.58 -31.77
N ASP A 43 -29.97 -2.56 -32.78
CA ASP A 43 -30.39 -2.68 -34.19
C ASP A 43 -29.17 -2.84 -35.13
N GLU A 44 -29.32 -3.66 -36.17
CA GLU A 44 -28.29 -3.99 -37.16
C GLU A 44 -28.03 -2.85 -38.17
N ASP A 45 -26.76 -2.61 -38.51
CA ASP A 45 -26.37 -2.10 -39.83
C ASP A 45 -25.02 -2.72 -40.24
N PRO A 46 -24.95 -3.64 -41.23
CA PRO A 46 -23.83 -4.57 -41.34
C PRO A 46 -22.76 -4.19 -42.37
N GLU A 47 -22.48 -2.93 -42.73
CA GLU A 47 -21.50 -2.65 -43.80
C GLU A 47 -20.63 -1.40 -43.63
N THR A 48 -20.02 -1.15 -42.47
CA THR A 48 -18.71 -0.43 -42.39
C THR A 48 -18.11 -0.49 -40.98
N GLY A 49 -17.31 -1.51 -40.70
CA GLY A 49 -16.59 -1.60 -39.43
C GLY A 49 -15.37 -2.49 -39.54
N PHE A 50 -14.22 -2.00 -39.08
CA PHE A 50 -12.97 -2.75 -39.02
C PHE A 50 -13.19 -4.11 -38.35
N ARG A 51 -13.14 -5.19 -39.13
CA ARG A 51 -13.12 -6.56 -38.58
C ARG A 51 -11.79 -6.78 -37.90
N LEU A 52 -11.79 -6.82 -36.57
CA LEU A 52 -10.72 -7.46 -35.82
C LEU A 52 -10.62 -8.93 -36.27
N PRO A 53 -9.41 -9.50 -36.44
CA PRO A 53 -9.28 -10.92 -36.73
C PRO A 53 -9.98 -11.70 -35.63
N THR A 54 -10.88 -12.61 -36.02
CA THR A 54 -11.59 -13.50 -35.09
C THR A 54 -10.55 -14.21 -34.25
N ARG A 55 -10.52 -13.89 -32.95
CA ARG A 55 -9.68 -14.58 -31.98
C ARG A 55 -9.99 -16.08 -32.11
N PRO A 56 -8.98 -16.95 -32.29
CA PRO A 56 -9.21 -18.39 -32.27
C PRO A 56 -9.98 -18.73 -31.00
N THR A 57 -11.07 -19.48 -31.12
CA THR A 57 -11.78 -20.03 -29.97
C THR A 57 -10.81 -20.93 -29.23
N LEU A 58 -10.16 -20.39 -28.21
CA LEU A 58 -9.37 -21.18 -27.28
C LEU A 58 -10.35 -22.18 -26.65
N PRO A 59 -10.08 -23.50 -26.71
CA PRO A 59 -10.91 -24.47 -26.04
C PRO A 59 -11.02 -24.04 -24.59
N ARG A 60 -12.26 -24.00 -24.07
CA ARG A 60 -12.56 -23.76 -22.65
C ARG A 60 -11.65 -24.69 -21.84
N ARG A 61 -10.56 -24.15 -21.30
CA ARG A 61 -9.69 -24.90 -20.41
C ARG A 61 -10.56 -25.25 -19.20
N ALA A 62 -10.51 -26.52 -18.81
CA ALA A 62 -11.05 -26.98 -17.55
C ALA A 62 -10.58 -26.04 -16.41
N PRO A 63 -11.39 -25.86 -15.36
CA PRO A 63 -11.01 -25.07 -14.20
C PRO A 63 -9.57 -25.43 -13.79
N ARG A 64 -8.72 -24.42 -13.81
CA ARG A 64 -7.29 -24.54 -13.53
C ARG A 64 -7.16 -25.11 -12.11
N PRO A 65 -6.36 -26.17 -11.90
CA PRO A 65 -6.14 -26.69 -10.55
C PRO A 65 -5.61 -25.58 -9.62
N PRO A 66 -5.96 -25.60 -8.33
CA PRO A 66 -5.69 -24.52 -7.37
C PRO A 66 -4.19 -24.16 -7.15
N ALA A 67 -3.28 -24.87 -7.82
CA ALA A 67 -1.83 -24.73 -7.69
C ALA A 67 -1.16 -23.81 -8.74
N SER A 68 -1.91 -23.15 -9.65
CA SER A 68 -1.32 -22.29 -10.69
C SER A 68 -1.44 -20.79 -10.36
N GLY A 69 -1.00 -20.42 -9.17
CA GLY A 69 -0.44 -19.09 -8.93
C GLY A 69 1.06 -19.16 -9.20
N THR A 70 1.64 -18.11 -9.78
CA THR A 70 3.10 -18.05 -9.93
C THR A 70 3.72 -17.91 -8.54
N THR A 71 4.03 -19.04 -7.91
CA THR A 71 4.84 -19.10 -6.70
C THR A 71 6.28 -18.78 -7.12
N PHE A 72 6.79 -17.66 -6.66
CA PHE A 72 8.20 -17.34 -6.82
C PHE A 72 8.94 -17.81 -5.57
N PRO A 73 9.77 -18.86 -5.66
CA PRO A 73 10.63 -19.24 -4.54
C PRO A 73 11.63 -18.12 -4.32
N ILE A 74 11.74 -17.65 -3.08
CA ILE A 74 12.81 -16.73 -2.70
C ILE A 74 14.05 -17.57 -2.47
N SER A 75 14.82 -17.82 -3.52
CA SER A 75 16.15 -18.41 -3.37
C SER A 75 17.15 -17.32 -2.98
N GLY A 76 17.87 -17.54 -1.89
CA GLY A 76 19.03 -16.72 -1.49
C GLY A 76 20.16 -16.88 -2.50
N SER A 77 20.03 -16.27 -3.67
CA SER A 77 21.14 -16.10 -4.61
C SER A 77 21.82 -14.77 -4.33
N GLY A 78 23.16 -14.81 -4.35
CA GLY A 78 24.04 -13.83 -3.71
C GLY A 78 23.77 -12.36 -4.04
N LEU A 79 24.21 -11.54 -3.08
CA LEU A 79 24.15 -10.07 -3.03
C LEU A 79 24.38 -9.43 -4.41
N ALA A 80 23.30 -9.20 -5.17
CA ALA A 80 23.35 -8.28 -6.29
C ALA A 80 23.40 -6.87 -5.70
N GLU A 81 24.46 -6.13 -6.01
CA GLU A 81 24.63 -4.76 -5.56
C GLU A 81 23.44 -3.92 -6.05
N PRO A 82 22.67 -3.28 -5.15
CA PRO A 82 21.43 -2.64 -5.52
C PRO A 82 21.70 -1.45 -6.43
N GLU A 83 21.24 -1.56 -7.67
CA GLU A 83 21.27 -0.49 -8.65
C GLU A 83 20.55 0.74 -8.07
N THR A 84 21.24 1.88 -8.06
CA THR A 84 20.74 3.09 -7.42
C THR A 84 19.62 3.65 -8.29
N LEU A 85 18.37 3.59 -7.80
CA LEU A 85 17.23 4.12 -8.53
C LEU A 85 17.44 5.63 -8.83
N PRO A 86 17.34 6.06 -10.09
CA PRO A 86 17.70 7.42 -10.51
C PRO A 86 16.71 8.51 -10.07
N ALA A 87 15.60 8.15 -9.44
CA ALA A 87 14.62 9.10 -8.89
C ALA A 87 14.13 8.62 -7.52
N PRO A 88 13.89 9.53 -6.55
CA PRO A 88 13.24 9.16 -5.31
C PRO A 88 11.87 8.53 -5.64
N PRO A 89 11.54 7.36 -5.10
CA PRO A 89 10.28 6.69 -5.38
C PRO A 89 9.13 7.63 -5.01
N LEU A 90 8.19 7.82 -5.95
CA LEU A 90 7.06 8.69 -5.77
C LEU A 90 6.20 8.14 -4.62
N PHE A 91 6.06 8.92 -3.56
CA PHE A 91 5.13 8.59 -2.49
C PHE A 91 3.71 8.92 -2.91
N SER A 92 2.89 7.89 -3.10
CA SER A 92 1.46 8.08 -3.22
C SER A 92 0.84 8.25 -1.82
N PRO A 93 0.10 9.34 -1.56
CA PRO A 93 -0.67 9.45 -0.32
C PRO A 93 -1.75 8.36 -0.21
N GLN A 94 -2.17 7.79 -1.35
CA GLN A 94 -3.12 6.69 -1.46
C GLN A 94 -2.44 5.56 -2.25
N PRO A 95 -1.68 4.68 -1.57
CA PRO A 95 -1.06 3.54 -2.25
C PRO A 95 -2.13 2.53 -2.67
N ASP A 96 -1.82 1.75 -3.70
CA ASP A 96 -2.63 0.57 -4.04
C ASP A 96 -2.37 -0.51 -2.98
N TRP A 97 -3.41 -1.20 -2.52
CA TRP A 97 -3.24 -2.28 -1.54
C TRP A 97 -3.35 -3.62 -2.25
N LEU A 98 -2.28 -4.41 -2.18
CA LEU A 98 -2.22 -5.73 -2.79
C LEU A 98 -2.27 -6.81 -1.71
N ALA A 99 -3.19 -7.76 -1.86
CA ALA A 99 -3.30 -8.91 -1.00
C ALA A 99 -2.26 -9.98 -1.38
N HIS A 100 -1.63 -10.56 -0.37
CA HIS A 100 -0.61 -11.58 -0.52
C HIS A 100 -0.83 -12.72 0.47
N VAL A 101 -0.38 -13.91 0.07
CA VAL A 101 -0.19 -15.05 0.96
C VAL A 101 1.28 -15.43 0.93
N LEU A 102 1.92 -15.42 2.10
CA LEU A 102 3.26 -15.93 2.32
C LEU A 102 3.16 -17.30 2.98
N THR A 103 3.79 -18.30 2.38
CA THR A 103 3.96 -19.63 2.94
C THR A 103 5.43 -19.86 3.25
N VAL A 104 5.71 -20.28 4.48
CA VAL A 104 7.04 -20.60 4.98
C VAL A 104 7.08 -22.07 5.39
N THR A 105 8.08 -22.79 4.90
CA THR A 105 8.27 -24.23 5.16
C THR A 105 9.68 -24.49 5.64
N GLY A 106 9.85 -25.40 6.60
CA GLY A 106 11.16 -25.79 7.12
C GLY A 106 11.05 -26.67 8.36
N PRO A 107 12.17 -26.91 9.06
CA PRO A 107 12.19 -27.69 10.29
C PRO A 107 11.33 -27.04 11.39
N GLU A 108 10.56 -27.82 12.14
CA GLU A 108 9.61 -27.33 13.15
C GLU A 108 10.24 -26.39 14.18
N ALA A 109 11.41 -26.75 14.72
CA ALA A 109 12.10 -25.94 15.71
C ALA A 109 12.51 -24.56 15.17
N VAL A 110 12.98 -24.51 13.91
CA VAL A 110 13.39 -23.26 13.24
C VAL A 110 12.16 -22.43 12.87
N LEU A 111 11.10 -23.07 12.39
CA LEU A 111 9.84 -22.40 12.05
C LEU A 111 9.19 -21.75 13.28
N GLY A 112 9.19 -22.44 14.43
CA GLY A 112 8.68 -21.89 15.69
C GLY A 112 9.47 -20.68 16.19
N GLN A 113 10.81 -20.72 16.09
CA GLN A 113 11.66 -19.55 16.42
C GLN A 113 11.37 -18.37 15.48
N PHE A 114 11.25 -18.64 14.19
CA PHE A 114 10.91 -17.64 13.21
C PHE A 114 9.54 -17.01 13.45
N GLN A 115 8.51 -17.81 13.78
CA GLN A 115 7.18 -17.29 14.13
C GLN A 115 7.21 -16.37 15.35
N ALA A 116 7.98 -16.74 16.39
CA ALA A 116 8.13 -15.92 17.58
C ALA A 116 8.85 -14.60 17.29
N GLU A 117 9.85 -14.60 16.39
CA GLU A 117 10.54 -13.38 15.97
C GLU A 117 9.73 -12.55 14.95
N ALA A 118 8.89 -13.21 14.16
CA ALA A 118 8.01 -12.53 13.22
C ALA A 118 6.84 -11.84 13.92
N ALA A 119 6.45 -12.31 15.11
CA ALA A 119 5.41 -11.68 15.91
C ALA A 119 5.82 -10.26 16.33
N GLY A 120 4.93 -9.31 16.14
CA GLY A 120 5.22 -7.91 16.42
C GLY A 120 3.98 -7.09 16.69
N THR A 121 4.15 -5.79 16.83
CA THR A 121 3.04 -4.86 17.07
C THR A 121 2.24 -4.62 15.80
N GLY A 122 2.81 -4.88 14.63
CA GLY A 122 2.22 -4.60 13.32
C GLY A 122 2.13 -3.10 13.04
N ARG A 123 2.79 -2.28 13.86
CA ARG A 123 2.66 -0.81 13.85
C ARG A 123 4.01 -0.16 13.99
N LEU A 124 4.20 0.90 13.22
CA LEU A 124 5.33 1.81 13.38
C LEU A 124 4.88 3.01 14.22
N SER A 125 5.54 3.21 15.36
CA SER A 125 5.36 4.40 16.21
C SER A 125 6.05 5.60 15.57
N TRP A 126 5.31 6.31 14.72
CA TRP A 126 5.80 7.49 13.99
C TRP A 126 5.82 8.73 14.89
N GLY A 127 6.92 8.96 15.61
CA GLY A 127 7.03 10.13 16.48
C GLY A 127 5.94 10.20 17.56
N PRO A 128 5.79 11.34 18.26
CA PRO A 128 4.73 11.50 19.24
C PRO A 128 3.37 11.54 18.54
N ASP A 129 2.46 10.63 18.93
CA ASP A 129 1.08 10.62 18.47
C ASP A 129 0.39 11.90 18.95
N VAL A 130 0.09 12.80 18.01
CA VAL A 130 -0.72 14.00 18.28
C VAL A 130 -2.12 13.53 18.62
N SER A 131 -2.40 13.50 19.93
CA SER A 131 -3.65 13.00 20.48
C SER A 131 -4.42 14.12 21.16
N ASP A 132 -3.73 15.22 21.47
CA ASP A 132 -4.26 16.43 22.08
C ASP A 132 -4.15 17.63 21.12
N PRO A 133 -5.19 18.47 20.97
CA PRO A 133 -5.06 19.75 20.28
C PRO A 133 -3.93 20.64 20.82
N GLU A 134 -3.56 20.52 22.11
CA GLU A 134 -2.43 21.24 22.70
C GLU A 134 -1.08 20.84 22.08
N ASP A 135 -0.93 19.59 21.63
CA ASP A 135 0.27 19.10 20.93
C ASP A 135 0.49 19.83 19.59
N LEU A 136 -0.61 20.32 18.99
CA LEU A 136 -0.57 21.12 17.76
C LEU A 136 -0.49 22.61 18.02
N GLY A 137 -0.84 23.10 19.21
CA GLY A 137 -0.87 24.53 19.53
C GLY A 137 0.50 25.22 19.43
N GLY A 138 1.59 24.47 19.59
CA GLY A 138 2.96 24.96 19.36
C GLY A 138 3.40 25.02 17.89
N ILE A 139 2.70 24.31 16.99
CA ILE A 139 3.03 24.17 15.56
C ILE A 139 2.09 25.03 14.70
N LEU A 140 0.81 25.01 15.04
CA LEU A 140 -0.27 25.79 14.44
C LEU A 140 -0.84 26.69 15.55
N PRO A 141 -0.40 27.94 15.68
CA PRO A 141 -0.97 28.83 16.67
C PRO A 141 -2.45 29.04 16.34
N ALA A 142 -3.34 28.65 17.26
CA ALA A 142 -4.78 28.84 17.13
C ALA A 142 -5.13 30.34 17.22
N GLN A 143 -4.97 31.06 16.11
CA GLN A 143 -5.21 32.51 16.03
C GLN A 143 -6.66 32.83 15.66
N ASP A 144 -7.38 31.89 15.06
CA ASP A 144 -8.77 32.07 14.64
C ASP A 144 -9.60 30.76 14.71
N ALA A 145 -10.92 30.90 14.61
CA ALA A 145 -11.86 29.78 14.69
C ALA A 145 -11.67 28.73 13.59
N ARG A 146 -11.09 29.12 12.44
CA ARG A 146 -10.79 28.20 11.33
C ARG A 146 -9.60 27.30 11.65
N THR A 147 -8.56 27.86 12.25
CA THR A 147 -7.37 27.10 12.68
C THR A 147 -7.73 26.14 13.80
N THR A 148 -8.58 26.55 14.76
CA THR A 148 -9.10 25.65 15.81
C THR A 148 -9.92 24.50 15.21
N ALA A 149 -10.82 24.77 14.26
CA ALA A 149 -11.59 23.72 13.60
C ALA A 149 -10.70 22.75 12.80
N LEU A 150 -9.63 23.24 12.17
CA LEU A 150 -8.65 22.39 11.48
C LEU A 150 -7.87 21.51 12.46
N ILE A 151 -7.40 22.07 13.58
CA ILE A 151 -6.72 21.34 14.65
C ILE A 151 -7.63 20.23 15.18
N ASP A 152 -8.88 20.55 15.50
CA ASP A 152 -9.86 19.57 15.97
C ASP A 152 -10.10 18.48 14.92
N GLN A 153 -10.21 18.83 13.63
CA GLN A 153 -10.37 17.86 12.55
C GLN A 153 -9.15 16.94 12.42
N ILE A 154 -7.93 17.46 12.55
CA ILE A 154 -6.69 16.68 12.53
C ILE A 154 -6.68 15.69 13.70
N VAL A 155 -6.96 16.17 14.92
CA VAL A 155 -7.00 15.34 16.13
C VAL A 155 -8.08 14.28 16.03
N GLN A 156 -9.28 14.61 15.55
CA GLN A 156 -10.36 13.62 15.37
C GLN A 156 -10.02 12.60 14.29
N SER A 157 -9.39 13.02 13.19
CA SER A 157 -8.90 12.10 12.16
C SER A 157 -7.82 11.17 12.70
N GLN A 158 -6.88 11.69 13.48
CA GLN A 158 -5.82 10.90 14.12
C GLN A 158 -6.38 9.94 15.17
N ARG A 159 -7.32 10.38 16.02
CA ARG A 159 -8.01 9.51 16.97
C ARG A 159 -8.82 8.43 16.28
N GLY A 160 -9.50 8.74 15.18
CA GLY A 160 -10.22 7.77 14.37
C GLY A 160 -9.27 6.73 13.75
N ARG A 161 -8.13 7.17 13.22
CA ARG A 161 -7.08 6.28 12.71
C ARG A 161 -6.50 5.41 13.82
N LEU A 162 -6.06 6.00 14.92
CA LEU A 162 -5.54 5.28 16.08
C LEU A 162 -6.57 4.30 16.65
N ALA A 163 -7.86 4.65 16.72
CA ALA A 163 -8.92 3.76 17.19
C ALA A 163 -9.21 2.62 16.20
N SER A 164 -9.17 2.88 14.89
CA SER A 164 -9.27 1.84 13.86
C SER A 164 -8.04 0.93 13.85
N GLU A 165 -6.89 1.48 14.23
CA GLU A 165 -5.61 0.78 14.32
C GLU A 165 -5.47 0.07 15.68
N ALA A 166 -6.20 0.48 16.74
CA ALA A 166 -6.16 -0.01 18.13
C ALA A 166 -6.72 -1.42 18.36
N GLY A 167 -6.69 -2.28 17.34
CA GLY A 167 -6.75 -3.73 17.57
C GLY A 167 -5.54 -4.16 18.41
N SER A 168 -5.74 -4.33 19.72
CA SER A 168 -4.78 -4.94 20.64
C SER A 168 -4.54 -6.39 20.24
N GLY A 169 -3.63 -6.60 19.32
CA GLY A 169 -3.18 -7.93 18.92
C GLY A 169 -1.75 -7.81 18.43
N SER A 170 -0.87 -8.64 18.97
CA SER A 170 0.36 -8.96 18.25
C SER A 170 -0.06 -9.45 16.87
N VAL A 171 0.53 -8.88 15.82
CA VAL A 171 0.37 -9.46 14.48
C VAL A 171 1.31 -10.66 14.35
N PRO A 172 0.94 -11.70 13.58
CA PRO A 172 1.76 -12.89 13.43
C PRO A 172 2.99 -12.67 12.54
N PHE A 173 3.01 -11.62 11.72
CA PHE A 173 4.12 -11.30 10.82
C PHE A 173 4.32 -9.79 10.69
N ASP A 174 5.36 -9.26 11.34
CA ASP A 174 5.73 -7.85 11.37
C ASP A 174 7.09 -7.62 10.71
N LEU A 175 7.10 -6.80 9.65
CA LEU A 175 8.34 -6.42 8.98
C LEU A 175 9.26 -5.60 9.87
N ASN A 176 8.74 -4.85 10.84
CA ASN A 176 9.57 -4.06 11.73
C ASN A 176 10.27 -4.92 12.80
N THR A 177 9.69 -6.04 13.22
CA THR A 177 10.42 -6.98 14.09
C THR A 177 11.52 -7.70 13.32
N LEU A 178 11.25 -8.11 12.08
CA LEU A 178 12.18 -8.89 11.27
C LEU A 178 13.26 -8.04 10.57
N CYS A 179 12.90 -6.83 10.14
CA CYS A 179 13.71 -5.87 9.39
C CYS A 179 13.49 -4.46 9.99
N PRO A 180 14.05 -4.18 11.19
CA PRO A 180 13.71 -3.00 11.98
C PRO A 180 14.09 -1.69 11.30
N MET A 181 13.17 -0.73 11.38
CA MET A 181 13.42 0.63 10.95
C MET A 181 14.29 1.36 12.00
N PRO A 182 15.34 2.08 11.56
CA PRO A 182 16.13 2.93 12.45
C PRO A 182 15.26 3.97 13.17
N LEU A 183 15.44 4.12 14.48
CA LEU A 183 14.69 5.08 15.31
C LEU A 183 14.78 6.52 14.78
N GLY A 184 15.94 6.91 14.24
CA GLY A 184 16.14 8.23 13.64
C GLY A 184 15.23 8.49 12.43
N LEU A 185 14.80 7.45 11.71
CA LEU A 185 13.86 7.57 10.60
C LEU A 185 12.39 7.55 11.06
N LEU A 186 12.08 6.78 12.11
CA LEU A 186 10.75 6.81 12.74
C LEU A 186 10.40 8.21 13.24
N ALA A 187 11.37 8.95 13.79
CA ALA A 187 11.20 10.33 14.23
C ALA A 187 10.91 11.32 13.09
N LEU A 188 11.35 11.04 11.85
CA LEU A 188 11.07 11.89 10.68
C LEU A 188 9.65 11.69 10.14
N GLY A 189 8.98 10.62 10.55
CA GLY A 189 7.63 10.29 10.12
C GLY A 189 7.55 9.73 8.68
N PRO A 190 6.34 9.30 8.27
CA PRO A 190 6.12 8.56 7.03
C PRO A 190 6.16 9.42 5.76
N ALA A 191 6.03 10.74 5.89
CA ALA A 191 6.04 11.68 4.76
C ALA A 191 7.45 12.14 4.37
N SER A 192 8.47 11.85 5.20
CA SER A 192 9.85 12.24 4.93
C SER A 192 10.40 11.47 3.72
N PRO A 193 11.01 12.15 2.74
CA PRO A 193 11.65 11.49 1.60
C PRO A 193 12.71 10.48 2.02
N THR A 194 13.44 10.76 3.10
CA THR A 194 14.47 9.87 3.65
C THR A 194 13.85 8.58 4.20
N THR A 195 12.74 8.70 4.90
CA THR A 195 11.98 7.54 5.42
C THR A 195 11.42 6.70 4.27
N GLN A 196 10.85 7.35 3.26
CA GLN A 196 10.29 6.67 2.08
C GLN A 196 11.37 5.94 1.29
N ALA A 197 12.52 6.58 1.04
CA ALA A 197 13.64 5.95 0.36
C ALA A 197 14.13 4.71 1.13
N TRP A 198 14.19 4.79 2.46
CA TRP A 198 14.55 3.64 3.29
C TRP A 198 13.53 2.51 3.18
N LEU A 199 12.23 2.82 3.29
CA LEU A 199 11.14 1.84 3.19
C LEU A 199 11.18 1.10 1.85
N TRP A 200 11.31 1.83 0.75
CA TRP A 200 11.46 1.21 -0.57
C TRP A 200 12.71 0.36 -0.70
N LYS A 201 13.84 0.82 -0.17
CA LYS A 201 15.11 0.09 -0.24
C LYS A 201 15.12 -1.19 0.60
N HIS A 202 14.58 -1.14 1.81
CA HIS A 202 14.72 -2.21 2.80
C HIS A 202 13.49 -3.10 2.91
N TRP A 203 12.30 -2.55 2.70
CA TRP A 203 11.05 -3.32 2.71
C TRP A 203 10.53 -3.62 1.31
N GLY A 204 10.73 -2.71 0.35
CA GLY A 204 10.16 -2.83 -0.99
C GLY A 204 8.69 -2.43 -1.07
N THR A 205 8.18 -1.81 0.00
CA THR A 205 6.82 -1.26 0.10
C THR A 205 6.87 0.06 0.87
N SER A 206 5.91 0.95 0.62
CA SER A 206 5.86 2.31 1.18
C SER A 206 5.18 2.39 2.56
N ARG A 207 4.58 1.30 3.05
CA ARG A 207 3.83 1.24 4.32
C ARG A 207 4.07 -0.08 5.07
N PRO A 208 3.81 -0.13 6.38
CA PRO A 208 3.68 -1.40 7.11
C PRO A 208 2.58 -2.28 6.51
N LEU A 209 2.70 -3.59 6.74
CA LEU A 209 1.70 -4.55 6.30
C LEU A 209 0.38 -4.35 7.05
N GLN A 210 -0.73 -4.56 6.36
CA GLN A 210 -2.08 -4.47 6.93
C GLN A 210 -2.78 -5.82 6.92
N GLN A 211 -3.75 -5.99 7.82
CA GLN A 211 -4.60 -7.18 7.97
C GLN A 211 -3.78 -8.48 7.90
N VAL A 212 -2.77 -8.55 8.76
CA VAL A 212 -1.86 -9.69 8.83
C VAL A 212 -2.50 -10.79 9.64
N GLU A 213 -2.84 -11.91 9.00
CA GLU A 213 -3.59 -13.00 9.61
C GLU A 213 -2.96 -14.35 9.28
N VAL A 214 -2.96 -15.28 10.25
CA VAL A 214 -2.53 -16.66 9.99
C VAL A 214 -3.59 -17.36 9.15
N MET A 215 -3.17 -17.97 8.05
CA MET A 215 -4.03 -18.81 7.23
C MET A 215 -3.70 -20.29 7.46
N GLU A 216 -4.72 -21.11 7.65
CA GLU A 216 -4.54 -22.56 7.57
C GLU A 216 -4.37 -22.97 6.10
N GLY A 217 -3.14 -23.27 5.72
CA GLY A 217 -2.83 -23.84 4.41
C GLY A 217 -3.17 -25.33 4.36
N PRO A 218 -3.49 -25.90 3.18
CA PRO A 218 -3.63 -27.34 3.06
C PRO A 218 -2.28 -28.00 3.40
N PRO A 219 -2.25 -28.96 4.34
CA PRO A 219 -1.00 -29.63 4.73
C PRO A 219 -0.40 -30.31 3.50
N LYS A 220 0.80 -29.90 3.10
CA LYS A 220 1.60 -30.69 2.16
C LYS A 220 2.15 -31.88 2.92
N GLU A 221 1.97 -33.07 2.35
CA GLU A 221 2.46 -34.33 2.92
C GLU A 221 3.94 -34.19 3.31
N ASN A 222 4.23 -34.40 4.60
CA ASN A 222 5.56 -34.43 5.22
C ASN A 222 6.36 -33.12 5.40
N THR A 223 5.76 -31.92 5.32
CA THR A 223 6.49 -30.70 5.73
C THR A 223 5.59 -29.74 6.49
N LEU A 224 6.02 -29.37 7.70
CA LEU A 224 5.34 -28.35 8.50
C LEU A 224 5.35 -27.03 7.72
N CYS A 225 4.16 -26.45 7.51
CA CYS A 225 4.00 -25.20 6.79
C CYS A 225 3.28 -24.17 7.66
N TRP A 226 3.75 -22.93 7.62
CA TRP A 226 3.10 -21.79 8.21
C TRP A 226 2.71 -20.82 7.10
N SER A 227 1.44 -20.41 7.03
CA SER A 227 0.96 -19.48 6.02
C SER A 227 0.34 -18.25 6.66
N VAL A 228 0.61 -17.09 6.09
CA VAL A 228 0.09 -15.79 6.54
C VAL A 228 -0.43 -15.01 5.35
N SER A 229 -1.64 -14.46 5.47
CA SER A 229 -2.15 -13.43 4.57
C SER A 229 -1.82 -12.04 5.08
N PHE A 230 -1.54 -11.12 4.18
CA PHE A 230 -1.39 -9.71 4.50
C PHE A 230 -1.64 -8.84 3.27
N TRP A 231 -1.79 -7.55 3.50
CA TRP A 231 -1.82 -6.53 2.45
C TRP A 231 -0.55 -5.69 2.51
N SER A 232 0.07 -5.44 1.35
CA SER A 232 1.18 -4.51 1.23
C SER A 232 0.84 -3.35 0.31
N ALA A 233 1.43 -2.20 0.61
CA ALA A 233 1.25 -0.99 -0.17
C ALA A 233 2.11 -1.02 -1.42
N ASP A 234 1.46 -0.73 -2.54
CA ASP A 234 1.94 -0.66 -3.92
C ASP A 234 2.43 -2.01 -4.44
N TRP A 235 3.40 -2.62 -3.77
CA TRP A 235 4.19 -3.74 -4.27
C TRP A 235 4.34 -4.87 -3.25
N THR A 236 4.70 -6.05 -3.72
CA THR A 236 5.18 -7.17 -2.88
C THR A 236 6.43 -6.72 -2.11
N PRO A 237 6.56 -6.98 -0.79
CA PRO A 237 7.69 -6.53 0.03
C PRO A 237 8.98 -7.34 -0.23
N TRP A 238 9.44 -7.36 -1.48
CA TRP A 238 10.49 -8.27 -1.94
C TRP A 238 11.84 -8.04 -1.27
N ALA A 239 12.20 -6.79 -0.99
CA ALA A 239 13.47 -6.47 -0.36
C ALA A 239 13.53 -7.03 1.07
N ALA A 240 12.45 -6.86 1.85
CA ALA A 240 12.37 -7.43 3.19
C ALA A 240 12.42 -8.95 3.14
N LEU A 241 11.62 -9.58 2.28
CA LEU A 241 11.56 -11.04 2.21
C LEU A 241 12.88 -11.68 1.78
N GLN A 242 13.65 -11.02 0.89
CA GLN A 242 15.00 -11.47 0.53
C GLN A 242 15.98 -11.36 1.71
N ALA A 243 15.93 -10.26 2.46
CA ALA A 243 16.76 -10.08 3.65
C ALA A 243 16.42 -11.13 4.72
N ILE A 244 15.12 -11.39 4.93
CA ILE A 244 14.63 -12.43 5.85
C ILE A 244 15.10 -13.81 5.40
N ALA A 245 14.93 -14.17 4.13
CA ALA A 245 15.38 -15.46 3.60
C ALA A 245 16.89 -15.66 3.72
N THR A 246 17.68 -14.59 3.62
CA THR A 246 19.13 -14.63 3.84
C THR A 246 19.48 -14.89 5.30
N ARG A 247 18.71 -14.33 6.25
CA ARG A 247 18.90 -14.54 7.68
C ARG A 247 18.41 -15.92 8.16
N TRP A 248 17.47 -16.51 7.44
CA TRP A 248 16.85 -17.81 7.75
C TRP A 248 17.05 -18.81 6.61
N PRO A 249 18.29 -19.27 6.35
CA PRO A 249 18.61 -20.10 5.19
C PRO A 249 17.99 -21.51 5.25
N ASP A 250 17.64 -21.99 6.44
CA ASP A 250 16.98 -23.29 6.65
C ASP A 250 15.46 -23.26 6.37
N LEU A 251 14.91 -22.07 6.09
CA LEU A 251 13.51 -21.86 5.75
C LEU A 251 13.36 -21.55 4.26
N SER A 252 12.28 -22.08 3.67
CA SER A 252 11.88 -21.76 2.30
C SER A 252 10.65 -20.87 2.31
N PHE A 253 10.73 -19.76 1.57
CA PHE A 253 9.70 -18.73 1.50
C PHE A 253 9.06 -18.72 0.10
N SER A 254 7.73 -18.76 0.07
CA SER A 254 6.92 -18.74 -1.14
C SER A 254 5.83 -17.69 -0.97
N ILE A 255 5.82 -16.66 -1.80
CA ILE A 255 4.77 -15.64 -1.80
C ILE A 255 3.90 -15.73 -3.05
N ARG A 256 2.60 -15.49 -2.85
CA ARG A 256 1.60 -15.45 -3.91
C ARG A 256 0.74 -14.19 -3.76
N PRO A 257 0.69 -13.30 -4.76
CA PRO A 257 -0.32 -12.25 -4.82
C PRO A 257 -1.71 -12.84 -5.10
N LEU A 258 -2.74 -12.29 -4.44
CA LEU A 258 -4.14 -12.60 -4.66
C LEU A 258 -4.75 -11.47 -5.50
N TYR A 259 -5.23 -11.80 -6.70
CA TYR A 259 -5.77 -10.82 -7.65
C TYR A 259 -7.30 -10.86 -7.77
N ASP A 260 -7.96 -11.79 -7.08
CA ASP A 260 -9.41 -12.04 -7.18
C ASP A 260 -10.16 -11.64 -5.89
N VAL A 261 -9.73 -10.57 -5.22
CA VAL A 261 -10.31 -10.10 -3.94
C VAL A 261 -11.32 -8.99 -4.16
#